data_AF-A0A3D5R294-F1
#
_entry.id   AF-A0A3D5R294-F1
#
_cell.length_a   1.000
_cell.length_b   1.000
_cell.length_c   1.000
_cell.angle_alpha   90.00
_cell.angle_beta   90.00
_cell.angle_gamma   90.00
#
_symmetry.space_group_name_H-M   'P 1'
#
loop_
_entity.id
_entity.type
_entity.pdbx_description
1 polymer ?
#
loop_
_entity_poly.entity_id
_entity_poly.type
_entity_poly.pdbx_seq_one_letter_code
_entity_poly.pdbx_strand_id
1 'polypeptide(L)'
;MNGQESSSEQPSELKTGGWRAHYVLIVCTLLYIINYMDRQVFSVILQPMKIDLGLTDAQCGLASTILIFGMAFFSFPIAYLIDRWSRRKAIGLMAILWSIATFTTGLAKNFTGVLIPRFFVGLGEAGFVPGGTAMISASYPKEKRGWAMGIFHIAIPLGAAAGVILGGIISVRWGWR
;
A
#
# COMPACT_ATOMS: atom_id res chain seq x y z
N MET A 1 -30.17 58.68 -2.26
CA MET A 1 -30.47 57.39 -2.92
C MET A 1 -29.43 57.19 -4.00
N ASN A 2 -28.42 56.35 -3.76
CA ASN A 2 -27.63 55.72 -4.81
C ASN A 2 -27.01 54.47 -4.17
N GLY A 3 -27.60 53.34 -4.51
CA GLY A 3 -27.18 52.02 -4.05
C GLY A 3 -25.78 51.73 -4.57
N GLN A 4 -24.83 51.64 -3.65
CA GLN A 4 -23.62 50.89 -3.88
C GLN A 4 -24.03 49.41 -3.81
N GLU A 5 -24.29 48.84 -4.99
CA GLU A 5 -24.41 47.41 -5.18
C GLU A 5 -23.19 46.75 -4.52
N SER A 6 -23.47 45.99 -3.46
CA SER A 6 -22.50 45.09 -2.85
C SER A 6 -22.03 44.15 -3.95
N SER A 7 -20.83 44.41 -4.46
CA SER A 7 -20.13 43.52 -5.36
C SER A 7 -20.02 42.19 -4.64
N SER A 8 -20.86 41.24 -5.04
CA SER A 8 -20.81 39.87 -4.54
C SER A 8 -19.44 39.35 -4.92
N GLU A 9 -18.54 39.26 -3.95
CA GLU A 9 -17.30 38.50 -4.07
C GLU A 9 -17.71 37.08 -4.46
N GLN A 10 -17.62 36.79 -5.76
CA GLN A 10 -17.72 35.43 -6.25
C GLN A 10 -16.65 34.62 -5.50
N PRO A 11 -17.02 33.51 -4.82
CA PRO A 11 -16.06 32.74 -4.04
C PRO A 11 -14.93 32.34 -4.97
N SER A 12 -13.72 32.81 -4.64
CA SER A 12 -12.50 32.57 -5.40
C SER A 12 -12.49 31.14 -5.93
N GLU A 13 -12.41 30.96 -7.25
CA GLU A 13 -12.22 29.64 -7.85
C GLU A 13 -11.10 28.93 -7.09
N LEU A 14 -11.51 27.95 -6.29
CA LEU A 14 -10.61 27.15 -5.46
C LEU A 14 -9.61 26.52 -6.42
N LYS A 15 -8.36 27.02 -6.42
CA LYS A 15 -7.27 26.42 -7.20
C LYS A 15 -7.10 24.99 -6.76
N THR A 16 -7.80 24.12 -7.49
CA THR A 16 -7.78 22.68 -7.29
C THR A 16 -6.36 22.20 -7.44
N GLY A 17 -5.94 21.26 -6.57
CA GLY A 17 -4.59 20.72 -6.52
C GLY A 17 -4.01 20.54 -7.91
N GLY A 18 -2.96 21.29 -8.23
CA GLY A 18 -2.36 21.30 -9.57
C GLY A 18 -1.84 19.92 -9.97
N TRP A 19 -1.26 19.82 -11.18
CA TRP A 19 -0.67 18.58 -11.73
C TRP A 19 0.10 17.72 -10.71
N ARG A 20 0.86 18.36 -9.80
CA ARG A 20 1.62 17.68 -8.74
C ARG A 20 0.75 16.94 -7.72
N ALA A 21 -0.41 17.47 -7.34
CA ALA A 21 -1.32 16.84 -6.39
C ALA A 21 -1.96 15.58 -6.99
N HIS A 22 -2.42 15.68 -8.24
CA HIS A 22 -2.95 14.54 -8.99
C HIS A 22 -1.90 13.46 -9.23
N TYR A 23 -0.67 13.87 -9.56
CA TYR A 23 0.45 12.94 -9.67
C TYR A 23 0.70 12.17 -8.37
N VAL A 24 0.73 12.86 -7.22
CA VAL A 24 0.88 12.20 -5.90
C VAL A 24 -0.27 11.24 -5.63
N LEU A 25 -1.52 11.66 -5.88
CA LEU A 25 -2.69 10.81 -5.69
C LEU A 25 -2.60 9.53 -6.54
N ILE A 26 -2.32 9.66 -7.84
CA ILE A 26 -2.23 8.52 -8.76
C ILE A 26 -1.11 7.56 -8.32
N VAL A 27 0.09 8.06 -8.05
CA VAL A 27 1.23 7.22 -7.65
C VAL A 27 0.96 6.51 -6.32
N CYS A 28 0.46 7.22 -5.31
CA CYS A 28 0.09 6.60 -4.04
C CYS A 28 -1.01 5.56 -4.20
N THR A 29 -2.01 5.82 -5.05
CA THR A 29 -3.11 4.89 -5.29
C THR A 29 -2.62 3.63 -6.00
N LEU A 30 -1.78 3.76 -7.02
CA LEU A 30 -1.16 2.62 -7.71
C LEU A 30 -0.26 1.80 -6.78
N LEU A 31 0.56 2.46 -5.96
CA LEU A 31 1.36 1.77 -4.94
C LEU A 31 0.46 1.02 -3.95
N TYR A 32 -0.68 1.60 -3.59
CA TYR A 32 -1.61 0.95 -2.67
C TYR A 32 -2.31 -0.25 -3.29
N ILE A 33 -2.64 -0.18 -4.58
CA ILE A 33 -3.15 -1.32 -5.37
C ILE A 33 -2.12 -2.45 -5.34
N ILE A 34 -0.85 -2.15 -5.65
CA ILE A 34 0.23 -3.14 -5.67
C ILE A 34 0.44 -3.75 -4.27
N ASN A 35 0.40 -2.93 -3.23
CA ASN A 35 0.52 -3.38 -1.85
C ASN A 35 -0.61 -4.36 -1.47
N TYR A 36 -1.86 -4.03 -1.75
CA TYR A 36 -2.98 -4.94 -1.49
C TYR A 36 -2.96 -6.19 -2.38
N MET A 37 -2.46 -6.04 -3.62
CA MET A 37 -2.27 -7.15 -4.54
C MET A 37 -1.28 -8.17 -3.99
N ASP A 38 -0.12 -7.75 -3.47
CA ASP A 38 0.86 -8.66 -2.83
C ASP A 38 0.23 -9.52 -1.75
N ARG A 39 -0.54 -8.86 -0.86
CA ARG A 39 -1.20 -9.53 0.26
C ARG A 39 -2.20 -10.59 -0.20
N GLN A 40 -2.97 -10.30 -1.23
CA GLN A 40 -3.94 -11.28 -1.75
C GLN A 40 -3.29 -12.38 -2.59
N VAL A 41 -2.26 -12.06 -3.38
CA VAL A 41 -1.49 -13.08 -4.12
C VAL A 41 -0.96 -14.12 -3.15
N PHE A 42 -0.40 -13.70 -2.00
CA PHE A 42 0.11 -14.64 -1.00
C PHE A 42 -0.95 -15.64 -0.52
N SER A 43 -2.18 -15.18 -0.27
CA SER A 43 -3.29 -16.04 0.16
C SER A 43 -3.62 -17.09 -0.90
N VAL A 44 -3.60 -16.72 -2.18
CA VAL A 44 -3.85 -17.64 -3.30
C VAL A 44 -2.73 -18.68 -3.44
N ILE A 45 -1.48 -18.25 -3.33
CA ILE A 45 -0.32 -19.14 -3.52
C ILE A 45 0.05 -19.95 -2.28
N LEU A 46 -0.61 -19.71 -1.14
CA LEU A 46 -0.27 -20.34 0.13
C LEU A 46 -0.38 -21.88 0.07
N GLN A 47 -1.44 -22.38 -0.56
CA GLN A 47 -1.66 -23.82 -0.72
C GLN A 47 -0.62 -24.49 -1.63
N PRO A 48 -0.36 -24.02 -2.87
CA PRO A 48 0.69 -24.62 -3.70
C PRO A 48 2.09 -24.47 -3.07
N MET A 49 2.38 -23.36 -2.40
CA MET A 49 3.63 -23.17 -1.64
C MET A 49 3.76 -24.19 -0.49
N LYS A 50 2.68 -24.44 0.25
CA LYS A 50 2.64 -25.45 1.32
C LYS A 50 3.02 -26.83 0.79
N ILE A 51 2.43 -27.23 -0.32
CA ILE A 51 2.67 -28.54 -0.94
C ILE A 51 4.11 -28.66 -1.43
N ASP A 52 4.61 -27.64 -2.15
CA ASP A 52 5.94 -27.64 -2.75
C ASP A 52 7.07 -27.62 -1.70
N LEU A 53 6.91 -26.84 -0.63
CA LEU A 53 7.92 -26.69 0.42
C LEU A 53 7.72 -27.67 1.59
N GLY A 54 6.67 -28.50 1.56
CA GLY A 54 6.35 -29.43 2.65
C GLY A 54 6.02 -28.75 3.97
N LEU A 55 5.33 -27.61 3.93
CA LEU A 55 5.03 -26.80 5.13
C LEU A 55 3.84 -27.37 5.92
N THR A 56 3.87 -27.14 7.23
CA THR A 56 2.72 -27.43 8.11
C THR A 56 1.71 -26.27 8.10
N ASP A 57 0.46 -26.54 8.48
CA ASP A 57 -0.56 -25.49 8.61
C ASP A 57 -0.15 -24.40 9.62
N ALA A 58 0.55 -24.78 10.69
CA ALA A 58 1.09 -23.84 11.66
C ALA A 58 2.14 -22.90 11.03
N GLN A 59 3.00 -23.42 10.16
CA GLN A 59 3.98 -22.63 9.41
C GLN A 59 3.29 -21.66 8.44
N CYS A 60 2.29 -22.13 7.68
CA CYS A 60 1.51 -21.27 6.79
C CYS A 60 0.80 -20.14 7.55
N GLY A 61 0.16 -20.46 8.68
CA GLY A 61 -0.48 -19.48 9.55
C GLY A 61 0.51 -18.46 10.10
N LEU A 62 1.70 -18.90 10.52
CA LEU A 62 2.76 -18.02 10.99
C LEU A 62 3.30 -17.11 9.89
N ALA A 63 3.47 -17.60 8.66
CA ALA A 63 3.90 -16.80 7.51
C ALA A 63 2.91 -15.68 7.14
N SER A 64 1.61 -15.92 7.30
CA SER A 64 0.58 -14.88 7.15
C SER A 64 0.59 -13.87 8.31
N THR A 65 0.77 -14.37 9.54
CA THR A 65 0.70 -13.55 10.75
C THR A 65 1.94 -12.68 10.95
N ILE A 66 3.14 -13.15 10.58
CA ILE A 66 4.39 -12.42 10.79
C ILE A 66 4.42 -11.08 10.02
N LEU A 67 3.81 -11.05 8.83
CA LEU A 67 3.64 -9.82 8.05
C LEU A 67 2.77 -8.83 8.83
N ILE A 68 1.61 -9.27 9.33
CA ILE A 68 0.68 -8.42 10.09
C ILE A 68 1.34 -7.95 11.39
N PHE A 69 2.09 -8.81 12.06
CA PHE A 69 2.87 -8.47 13.25
C PHE A 69 3.91 -7.38 12.94
N GLY A 70 4.69 -7.54 11.86
CA GLY A 70 5.64 -6.54 11.40
C GLY A 70 4.97 -5.20 11.11
N MET A 71 3.83 -5.21 10.42
CA MET A 71 3.06 -3.99 10.18
C MET A 71 2.62 -3.36 11.51
N ALA A 72 1.92 -4.09 12.36
CA ALA A 72 1.32 -3.55 13.57
C ALA A 72 2.37 -3.01 14.56
N PHE A 73 3.43 -3.78 14.80
CA PHE A 73 4.47 -3.41 15.76
C PHE A 73 5.29 -2.20 15.26
N PHE A 74 5.62 -2.17 13.97
CA PHE A 74 6.46 -1.11 13.42
C PHE A 74 5.68 0.08 12.85
N SER A 75 4.35 0.02 12.77
CA SER A 75 3.51 1.13 12.25
C SER A 75 3.76 2.42 13.02
N PHE A 76 3.77 2.36 14.35
CA PHE A 76 3.95 3.56 15.17
C PHE A 76 5.39 4.12 15.11
N PRO A 77 6.46 3.31 15.34
CA PRO A 77 7.83 3.78 15.20
C PRO A 77 8.15 4.34 13.81
N ILE A 78 7.71 3.65 12.76
CA ILE A 78 7.98 4.07 11.38
C ILE A 78 7.17 5.32 11.04
N ALA A 79 5.89 5.42 11.42
CA ALA A 79 5.11 6.64 11.20
C ALA A 79 5.76 7.87 11.86
N TYR A 80 6.23 7.71 13.10
CA TYR A 80 6.97 8.76 13.81
C TYR A 80 8.26 9.17 13.08
N LEU A 81 9.02 8.20 12.57
CA LEU A 81 10.24 8.46 11.82
C LEU A 81 9.95 9.14 10.47
N ILE A 82 8.86 8.74 9.79
CA ILE A 82 8.40 9.32 8.52
C ILE A 82 8.06 10.80 8.69
N ASP A 83 7.40 11.18 9.78
CA ASP A 83 7.03 12.57 10.02
C ASP A 83 8.23 13.48 10.28
N ARG A 84 9.35 12.93 10.76
CA ARG A 84 10.62 13.66 10.93
C ARG A 84 11.48 13.71 9.67
N TRP A 85 11.16 12.89 8.66
CA TRP A 85 11.91 12.81 7.42
C TRP A 85 11.08 13.24 6.22
N SER A 86 11.63 13.11 5.01
CA SER A 86 10.87 13.38 3.80
C SER A 86 9.89 12.24 3.54
N ARG A 87 8.58 12.50 3.71
CA ARG A 87 7.49 11.55 3.41
C ARG A 87 7.64 10.88 2.04
N ARG A 88 8.08 11.64 1.03
CA ARG A 88 8.34 11.12 -0.33
C ARG A 88 9.48 10.10 -0.34
N LYS A 89 10.61 10.40 0.31
CA LYS A 89 11.76 9.48 0.37
C LYS A 89 11.41 8.23 1.16
N ALA A 90 10.68 8.38 2.25
CA ALA A 90 10.28 7.25 3.07
C ALA A 90 9.37 6.29 2.31
N ILE A 91 8.31 6.77 1.65
CA ILE A 91 7.42 5.91 0.83
C ILE A 91 8.21 5.19 -0.26
N GLY A 92 9.16 5.86 -0.91
CA GLY A 92 10.03 5.22 -1.91
C GLY A 92 10.92 4.12 -1.34
N LEU A 93 11.57 4.37 -0.20
CA LEU A 93 12.43 3.38 0.46
C LEU A 93 11.63 2.16 0.92
N MET A 94 10.44 2.40 1.46
CA MET A 94 9.50 1.37 1.88
C MET A 94 9.06 0.50 0.70
N ALA A 95 8.72 1.15 -0.43
CA ALA A 95 8.38 0.46 -1.67
C ALA A 95 9.49 -0.46 -2.15
N ILE A 96 10.73 0.01 -2.10
CA ILE A 96 11.90 -0.78 -2.46
C ILE A 96 12.08 -1.95 -1.50
N LEU A 97 11.98 -1.70 -0.18
CA LEU A 97 12.15 -2.73 0.85
C LEU A 97 11.13 -3.86 0.70
N TRP A 98 9.84 -3.55 0.61
CA TRP A 98 8.83 -4.59 0.46
C TRP A 98 8.97 -5.30 -0.89
N SER A 99 9.32 -4.60 -1.97
CA SER A 99 9.44 -5.21 -3.30
C SER A 99 10.60 -6.21 -3.35
N ILE A 100 11.75 -5.88 -2.75
CA ILE A 100 12.89 -6.80 -2.63
C ILE A 100 12.48 -8.00 -1.78
N ALA A 101 11.81 -7.78 -0.65
CA ALA A 101 11.36 -8.84 0.24
C ALA A 101 10.34 -9.78 -0.47
N THR A 102 9.34 -9.23 -1.17
CA THR A 102 8.41 -10.00 -2.00
C THR A 102 9.16 -10.84 -3.03
N PHE A 103 10.10 -10.24 -3.77
CA PHE A 103 10.90 -10.96 -4.77
C PHE A 103 11.68 -12.13 -4.14
N THR A 104 12.33 -11.89 -3.00
CA THR A 104 13.05 -12.97 -2.28
C THR A 104 12.13 -14.08 -1.76
N THR A 105 10.85 -13.80 -1.54
CA THR A 105 9.85 -14.82 -1.16
C THR A 105 9.61 -15.81 -2.30
N GLY A 106 9.58 -15.37 -3.56
CA GLY A 106 9.45 -16.25 -4.72
C GLY A 106 10.65 -17.19 -4.92
N LEU A 107 11.81 -16.80 -4.39
CA LEU A 107 13.04 -17.61 -4.41
C LEU A 107 13.14 -18.61 -3.24
N ALA A 108 12.12 -18.68 -2.37
CA ALA A 108 12.15 -19.50 -1.18
C ALA A 108 12.23 -20.99 -1.49
N LYS A 109 13.05 -21.69 -0.70
CA LYS A 109 13.27 -23.16 -0.78
C LYS A 109 12.90 -23.88 0.52
N ASN A 110 12.52 -23.14 1.55
CA ASN A 110 12.15 -23.67 2.86
C ASN A 110 11.33 -22.62 3.63
N PHE A 111 10.81 -23.01 4.79
CA PHE A 111 10.00 -22.15 5.65
C PHE A 111 10.69 -20.83 6.02
N THR A 112 11.96 -20.86 6.41
CA THR A 112 12.70 -19.66 6.80
C THR A 112 12.87 -18.68 5.64
N GLY A 113 13.05 -19.20 4.43
CA GLY A 113 13.08 -18.41 3.19
C GLY A 113 11.75 -17.75 2.83
N VAL A 114 10.63 -18.17 3.43
CA VAL A 114 9.33 -17.48 3.34
C VAL A 114 9.15 -16.52 4.52
N LEU A 115 9.45 -16.99 5.73
CA LEU A 115 9.15 -16.27 6.97
C LEU A 115 9.92 -14.96 7.11
N ILE A 116 11.23 -14.97 6.85
CA ILE A 116 12.08 -13.79 6.99
C ILE A 116 11.68 -12.70 5.99
N PRO A 117 11.56 -12.99 4.68
CA PRO A 117 11.06 -12.00 3.74
C PRO A 117 9.67 -11.47 4.10
N ARG A 118 8.75 -12.33 4.55
CA ARG A 118 7.40 -11.91 4.97
C ARG A 118 7.41 -10.90 6.11
N PHE A 119 8.31 -11.06 7.07
CA PHE A 119 8.52 -10.07 8.13
C PHE A 119 8.99 -8.72 7.55
N PHE A 120 9.96 -8.73 6.62
CA PHE A 120 10.46 -7.52 5.98
C PHE A 120 9.44 -6.84 5.06
N VAL A 121 8.56 -7.61 4.41
CA VAL A 121 7.38 -7.07 3.72
C VAL A 121 6.53 -6.31 4.72
N GLY A 122 6.15 -6.93 5.84
CA GLY A 122 5.37 -6.26 6.89
C GLY A 122 6.01 -4.99 7.43
N LEU A 123 7.33 -5.01 7.66
CA LEU A 123 8.12 -3.85 8.05
C LEU A 123 8.09 -2.73 6.99
N GLY A 124 8.26 -3.09 5.72
CA GLY A 124 8.20 -2.16 4.59
C GLY A 124 6.81 -1.57 4.36
N GLU A 125 5.75 -2.26 4.76
CA GLU A 125 4.37 -1.78 4.58
C GLU A 125 3.87 -0.90 5.73
N ALA A 126 4.47 -1.01 6.92
CA ALA A 126 3.95 -0.45 8.18
C ALA A 126 3.59 1.05 8.16
N GLY A 127 4.36 1.85 7.43
CA GLY A 127 4.21 3.31 7.33
C GLY A 127 3.64 3.82 6.01
N PHE A 128 3.32 2.93 5.07
CA PHE A 128 2.86 3.33 3.74
C PHE A 128 1.51 4.07 3.80
N VAL A 129 0.52 3.49 4.47
CA VAL A 129 -0.84 4.05 4.60
C VAL A 129 -0.84 5.41 5.30
N PRO A 130 -0.21 5.60 6.49
CA PRO A 130 -0.16 6.92 7.13
C PRO A 130 0.63 7.94 6.30
N GLY A 131 1.77 7.53 5.71
CA GLY A 131 2.56 8.40 4.84
C GLY A 131 1.79 8.87 3.61
N GLY A 132 1.13 7.95 2.90
CA GLY A 132 0.30 8.23 1.73
C GLY A 132 -0.88 9.12 2.07
N THR A 133 -1.62 8.80 3.14
CA THR A 133 -2.73 9.62 3.66
C THR A 133 -2.29 11.04 3.96
N ALA A 134 -1.13 11.20 4.61
CA ALA A 134 -0.59 12.51 4.97
C ALA A 134 -0.13 13.31 3.74
N MET A 135 0.48 12.67 2.74
CA MET A 135 0.87 13.34 1.48
C MET A 135 -0.35 13.78 0.66
N ILE A 136 -1.36 12.92 0.52
CA ILE A 136 -2.58 13.23 -0.22
C ILE A 136 -3.35 14.33 0.49
N SER A 137 -3.57 14.21 1.80
CA SER A 137 -4.31 15.22 2.58
C SER A 137 -3.61 16.58 2.60
N ALA A 138 -2.28 16.62 2.55
CA ALA A 138 -1.52 17.87 2.42
C ALA A 138 -1.59 18.49 1.01
N SER A 139 -1.89 17.69 -0.02
CA SER A 139 -1.93 18.12 -1.42
C SER A 139 -3.30 18.64 -1.87
N TYR A 140 -4.36 18.37 -1.10
CA TYR A 140 -5.73 18.74 -1.42
C TYR A 140 -6.36 19.65 -0.35
N PRO A 141 -7.19 20.64 -0.76
CA PRO A 141 -7.95 21.48 0.16
C PRO A 141 -9.01 20.66 0.90
N LYS A 142 -9.45 21.11 2.08
CA LYS A 142 -10.29 20.33 3.01
C LYS A 142 -11.54 19.77 2.35
N GLU A 143 -12.15 20.54 1.45
CA GLU A 143 -13.39 20.24 0.75
C GLU A 143 -13.24 19.09 -0.25
N LYS A 144 -12.03 18.89 -0.81
CA LYS A 144 -11.74 17.82 -1.79
C LYS A 144 -10.94 16.65 -1.20
N ARG A 145 -10.52 16.73 0.06
CA ARG A 145 -9.80 15.62 0.74
C ARG A 145 -10.62 14.35 0.77
N GLY A 146 -11.93 14.44 1.02
CA GLY A 146 -12.82 13.27 1.01
C GLY A 146 -12.79 12.53 -0.32
N TRP A 147 -12.89 13.25 -1.43
CA TRP A 147 -12.81 12.68 -2.78
C TRP A 147 -11.45 12.04 -3.06
N ALA A 148 -10.35 12.73 -2.72
CA ALA A 148 -9.00 12.20 -2.94
C ALA A 148 -8.74 10.95 -2.09
N MET A 149 -9.17 10.94 -0.83
CA MET A 149 -9.09 9.77 0.05
C MET A 149 -10.02 8.65 -0.44
N GLY A 150 -11.17 8.96 -1.04
CA GLY A 150 -12.04 7.98 -1.69
C GLY A 150 -11.31 7.24 -2.81
N ILE A 151 -10.66 7.97 -3.72
CA ILE A 151 -9.82 7.38 -4.79
C ILE A 151 -8.70 6.54 -4.20
N PHE A 152 -8.02 7.04 -3.17
CA PHE A 152 -6.96 6.30 -2.52
C PHE A 152 -7.46 4.97 -1.94
N HIS A 153 -8.64 4.93 -1.31
CA HIS A 153 -9.19 3.70 -0.74
C HIS A 153 -9.82 2.75 -1.76
N ILE A 154 -10.21 3.21 -2.94
CA ILE A 154 -10.60 2.31 -4.06
C ILE A 154 -9.47 1.35 -4.43
N ALA A 155 -8.21 1.71 -4.12
CA ALA A 155 -7.07 0.82 -4.28
C ALA A 155 -7.21 -0.52 -3.56
N ILE A 156 -7.91 -0.56 -2.42
CA ILE A 156 -8.07 -1.76 -1.60
C ILE A 156 -8.84 -2.86 -2.35
N PRO A 157 -10.11 -2.65 -2.76
CA PRO A 157 -10.85 -3.67 -3.49
C PRO A 157 -10.25 -3.96 -4.86
N LEU A 158 -9.67 -2.96 -5.56
CA LEU A 158 -9.02 -3.19 -6.85
C LEU A 158 -7.76 -4.05 -6.72
N GLY A 159 -6.88 -3.72 -5.78
CA GLY A 159 -5.69 -4.51 -5.48
C GLY A 159 -6.05 -5.91 -5.03
N ALA A 160 -7.11 -6.04 -4.22
CA ALA A 160 -7.56 -7.34 -3.76
C ALA A 160 -8.06 -8.23 -4.91
N ALA A 161 -8.95 -7.70 -5.76
CA ALA A 161 -9.45 -8.41 -6.93
C ALA A 161 -8.32 -8.75 -7.91
N ALA A 162 -7.44 -7.79 -8.21
CA ALA A 162 -6.29 -8.01 -9.08
C ALA A 162 -5.36 -9.09 -8.52
N GLY A 163 -5.07 -9.09 -7.22
CA GLY A 163 -4.19 -10.06 -6.59
C GLY A 163 -4.74 -11.48 -6.61
N VAL A 164 -6.04 -11.64 -6.36
CA VAL A 164 -6.69 -12.95 -6.44
C VAL A 164 -6.71 -13.46 -7.89
N ILE A 165 -7.14 -12.61 -8.84
CA ILE A 165 -7.29 -13.01 -10.25
C ILE A 165 -5.92 -13.30 -10.89
N LEU A 166 -4.99 -12.34 -10.81
CA LEU A 166 -3.67 -12.49 -11.43
C LEU A 166 -2.85 -13.56 -10.71
N GLY A 167 -2.87 -13.57 -9.37
CA GLY A 167 -2.20 -14.60 -8.57
C GLY A 167 -2.72 -16.00 -8.89
N GLY A 168 -4.03 -16.18 -9.06
CA GLY A 168 -4.62 -17.46 -9.43
C GLY A 168 -4.22 -17.90 -10.84
N ILE A 169 -4.33 -17.02 -11.83
CA ILE A 169 -3.94 -17.32 -13.22
C ILE A 169 -2.45 -17.69 -13.30
N ILE A 170 -1.60 -16.90 -12.63
CA ILE A 170 -0.14 -17.12 -12.62
C ILE A 170 0.18 -18.44 -11.91
N SER A 171 -0.41 -18.67 -10.74
CA SER A 171 -0.18 -19.87 -9.94
C SER A 171 -0.52 -21.15 -10.69
N VAL A 172 -1.57 -21.13 -11.52
CA VAL A 172 -1.98 -22.30 -12.31
C VAL A 172 -1.05 -22.53 -13.51
N ARG A 173 -0.57 -21.46 -14.16
CA ARG A 173 0.20 -21.56 -15.41
C ARG A 173 1.71 -21.71 -15.21
N TRP A 174 2.27 -21.01 -14.23
CA TRP A 174 3.72 -20.91 -13.98
C TRP A 174 4.13 -21.39 -12.59
N GLY A 175 3.17 -21.74 -11.73
CA GLY A 175 3.43 -22.12 -10.35
C GLY A 175 3.45 -20.91 -9.41
N TRP A 176 3.74 -21.17 -8.14
CA TRP A 176 3.65 -20.16 -7.07
C TRP A 176 4.86 -19.23 -6.96
N ARG A 177 5.99 -19.62 -7.53
CA ARG A 177 7.28 -18.91 -7.41
C ARG A 177 7.32 -17.63 -8.24
#